data_AF-A0A965IZQ8-F1
#
_entry.id   AF-A0A965IZQ8-F1
#
_cell.length_a   1.000
_cell.length_b   1.000
_cell.length_c   1.000
_cell.angle_alpha   90.00
_cell.angle_beta   90.00
_cell.angle_gamma   90.00
#
_symmetry.space_group_name_H-M   'P 1'
#
loop_
_entity.id
_entity.type
_entity.pdbx_description
1 polymer ?
#
loop_
_entity_poly.entity_id
_entity_poly.type
_entity_poly.pdbx_seq_one_letter_code
_entity_poly.pdbx_strand_id
1 'polypeptide(L)'
;MRKILFISYYYPPCNLTASNRVFSWAKFLAKNNFEITVLTRHWPAKIESFNDIYQHEKLGELHTINEGIKVIRVDEYNSIFKKIKQNKFVKFVGISKVISLVDIFFS
;
A
#
# COMPACT_ATOMS: atom_id res chain seq x y z
N MET A 1 24.56 -0.15 -16.07
CA MET A 1 23.11 -0.41 -15.95
C MET A 1 22.54 0.54 -14.91
N ARG A 2 21.43 1.24 -15.19
CA ARG A 2 20.82 2.19 -14.25
C ARG A 2 19.66 1.53 -13.52
N LYS A 3 19.68 1.58 -12.18
CA LYS A 3 18.65 1.02 -11.31
C LYS A 3 17.72 2.12 -10.83
N ILE A 4 16.42 1.86 -10.78
CA ILE A 4 15.40 2.79 -10.29
C ILE A 4 14.55 2.07 -9.25
N LEU A 5 14.36 2.73 -8.10
CA LEU A 5 13.48 2.26 -7.03
C LEU A 5 12.26 3.19 -6.95
N PHE A 6 11.08 2.65 -7.20
CA PHE A 6 9.82 3.31 -6.85
C PHE A 6 9.42 2.93 -5.43
N ILE A 7 9.10 3.93 -4.62
CA ILE A 7 8.46 3.73 -3.31
C ILE A 7 7.08 4.34 -3.41
N SER A 8 6.05 3.51 -3.44
CA SER A 8 4.68 3.97 -3.57
C SER A 8 3.76 3.09 -2.75
N TYR A 9 2.86 3.72 -1.99
CA TYR A 9 1.81 3.00 -1.30
C TYR A 9 0.83 2.34 -2.28
N TYR A 10 0.56 2.99 -3.40
CA TYR A 10 -0.41 2.55 -4.40
C TYR A 10 0.31 1.94 -5.60
N TYR A 11 0.09 0.65 -5.81
CA TYR A 11 0.61 -0.11 -6.95
C TYR A 11 -0.28 -1.34 -7.21
N PRO A 12 -0.34 -1.89 -8.44
CA PRO A 12 -1.20 -3.04 -8.73
C PRO A 12 -0.96 -4.22 -7.75
N PRO A 13 -2.01 -4.90 -7.26
CA PRO A 13 -3.38 -4.97 -7.81
C PRO A 13 -4.34 -3.82 -7.45
N CYS A 14 -3.88 -2.79 -6.72
CA CYS A 14 -4.69 -1.59 -6.48
C CYS A 14 -5.13 -0.94 -7.79
N ASN A 15 -6.44 -0.73 -8.00
CA ASN A 15 -7.00 -0.13 -9.21
C ASN A 15 -7.34 1.37 -9.04
N LEU A 16 -6.67 2.06 -8.13
CA LEU A 16 -6.81 3.51 -7.99
C LEU A 16 -5.96 4.25 -9.04
N THR A 17 -6.37 5.47 -9.40
CA THR A 17 -5.60 6.33 -10.32
C THR A 17 -4.14 6.53 -9.89
N ALA A 18 -3.90 6.60 -8.57
CA ALA A 18 -2.55 6.70 -8.00
C ALA A 18 -1.66 5.49 -8.35
N SER A 19 -2.25 4.28 -8.35
CA SER A 19 -1.57 3.03 -8.69
C SER A 19 -1.20 2.98 -10.17
N ASN A 20 -2.14 3.35 -11.05
CA ASN A 20 -1.95 3.33 -12.50
C ASN A 20 -0.81 4.25 -12.97
N ARG A 21 -0.59 5.39 -12.30
CA ARG A 21 0.51 6.32 -12.61
C ARG A 21 1.88 5.67 -12.43
N VAL A 22 2.14 5.09 -11.26
CA VAL A 22 3.43 4.46 -10.93
C VAL A 22 3.67 3.23 -11.80
N PHE A 23 2.62 2.43 -12.02
CA PHE A 23 2.68 1.29 -12.92
C PHE A 23 3.07 1.69 -14.36
N SER A 24 2.48 2.76 -14.88
CA SER A 24 2.78 3.26 -16.22
C SER A 24 4.24 3.66 -16.35
N TRP A 25 4.76 4.42 -15.38
CA TRP A 25 6.17 4.81 -15.36
C TRP A 25 7.12 3.61 -15.26
N ALA A 26 6.86 2.69 -14.34
CA ALA A 26 7.65 1.47 -14.20
C ALA A 26 7.69 0.67 -15.50
N LYS A 27 6.54 0.51 -16.17
CA LYS A 27 6.42 -0.19 -17.45
C LYS A 27 7.19 0.49 -18.58
N PHE A 28 7.05 1.81 -18.76
CA PHE A 28 7.76 2.52 -19.82
C PHE A 28 9.27 2.60 -19.56
N LEU A 29 9.70 2.75 -18.31
CA LEU A 29 11.13 2.77 -17.98
C LEU A 29 11.77 1.39 -18.11
N ALA A 30 11.08 0.31 -17.71
CA ALA A 30 11.57 -1.05 -17.92
C ALA A 30 11.84 -1.33 -19.41
N LYS A 31 10.97 -0.83 -20.31
CA LYS A 31 11.16 -0.91 -21.78
C LYS A 31 12.38 -0.13 -22.30
N ASN A 32 12.89 0.83 -21.54
CA ASN A 32 14.07 1.63 -21.89
C ASN A 32 15.35 1.10 -21.21
N ASN A 33 15.42 -0.21 -20.93
CA ASN A 33 16.58 -0.91 -20.34
C ASN A 33 16.98 -0.43 -18.93
N PHE A 34 16.03 0.07 -18.15
CA PHE A 34 16.21 0.34 -16.73
C PHE A 34 15.81 -0.88 -15.88
N GLU A 35 16.60 -1.18 -14.85
CA GLU A 35 16.25 -2.20 -13.85
C GLU A 35 15.32 -1.54 -12.81
N ILE A 36 14.04 -1.92 -12.82
CA ILE A 36 13.02 -1.30 -11.97
C ILE A 36 12.70 -2.19 -10.78
N THR A 37 12.78 -1.63 -9.58
CA THR A 37 12.22 -2.20 -8.36
C THR A 37 11.09 -1.32 -7.84
N VAL A 38 9.99 -1.91 -7.40
CA VAL A 38 8.86 -1.21 -6.80
C VAL A 38 8.65 -1.74 -5.40
N LEU A 39 8.76 -0.87 -4.40
CA LEU A 39 8.39 -1.14 -3.01
C LEU A 39 6.99 -0.58 -2.77
N THR A 40 6.05 -1.46 -2.41
CA THR A 40 4.65 -1.11 -2.16
C THR A 40 4.10 -1.86 -0.96
N ARG A 41 3.04 -1.34 -0.33
CA ARG A 41 2.29 -2.17 0.63
C ARG A 41 1.66 -3.36 -0.06
N HIS A 42 1.34 -4.37 0.73
CA HIS A 42 0.48 -5.44 0.31
C HIS A 42 -0.96 -4.93 0.09
N TRP A 43 -1.55 -5.39 -1.01
CA TRP A 43 -2.92 -5.11 -1.41
C TRP A 43 -3.61 -6.45 -1.62
N PRO A 44 -4.88 -6.60 -1.20
CA PRO A 44 -5.63 -7.81 -1.45
C PRO A 44 -5.78 -8.05 -2.96
N ALA A 45 -5.87 -9.32 -3.36
CA ALA A 45 -5.87 -9.73 -4.77
C ALA A 45 -7.04 -9.14 -5.58
N LYS A 46 -8.15 -8.84 -4.91
CA LYS A 46 -9.34 -8.24 -5.51
C LYS A 46 -9.78 -7.05 -4.66
N ILE A 47 -9.82 -5.88 -5.28
CA ILE A 47 -10.36 -4.65 -4.68
C ILE A 47 -11.62 -4.34 -5.47
N GLU A 48 -12.77 -4.72 -4.93
CA GLU A 48 -14.08 -4.49 -5.56
C GLU A 48 -14.72 -3.19 -5.08
N SER A 49 -14.40 -2.79 -3.84
CA SER A 49 -14.98 -1.64 -3.17
C SER A 49 -13.91 -0.73 -2.57
N PHE A 50 -14.28 0.53 -2.33
CA PHE A 50 -13.43 1.48 -1.58
C PHE A 50 -13.09 0.99 -0.17
N ASN A 51 -13.92 0.12 0.41
CA ASN A 51 -13.66 -0.44 1.74
C ASN A 51 -12.54 -1.49 1.73
N ASP A 52 -12.31 -2.16 0.60
CA ASP A 52 -11.26 -3.18 0.47
C ASP A 52 -9.85 -2.55 0.44
N ILE A 53 -9.77 -1.25 0.14
CA ILE A 53 -8.53 -0.47 0.24
C ILE A 53 -8.02 -0.45 1.70
N TYR A 54 -8.95 -0.47 2.65
CA TYR A 54 -8.66 -0.50 4.09
C TYR A 54 -8.59 -1.91 4.65
N GLN A 55 -8.72 -2.95 3.83
CA GLN A 55 -8.48 -4.32 4.29
C GLN A 55 -6.98 -4.58 4.36
N HIS A 56 -6.60 -5.30 5.42
CA HIS A 56 -5.23 -5.64 5.71
C HIS A 56 -5.09 -7.16 5.67
N GLU A 57 -4.44 -7.64 4.64
CA GLU A 57 -3.95 -9.02 4.62
C GLU A 57 -2.49 -9.00 5.10
N LYS A 58 -2.13 -9.93 5.98
CA LYS A 58 -0.73 -10.16 6.34
C LYS A 58 -0.06 -10.90 5.20
N LEU A 59 1.11 -10.43 4.81
CA LEU A 59 1.89 -11.04 3.75
C LEU A 59 2.92 -12.03 4.33
N GLY A 60 3.02 -13.21 3.71
CA GLY A 60 4.27 -13.97 3.66
C GLY A 60 5.03 -13.51 2.41
N GLU A 61 6.31 -13.14 2.52
CA GLU A 61 7.11 -12.49 1.47
C GLU A 61 6.74 -12.89 0.03
N LEU A 62 6.09 -11.98 -0.70
CA LEU A 62 5.80 -12.17 -2.12
C LEU A 62 6.68 -11.26 -2.96
N HIS A 63 7.67 -11.86 -3.60
CA HIS A 63 8.37 -11.27 -4.74
C HIS A 63 7.62 -11.63 -6.02
N THR A 64 6.95 -10.66 -6.63
CA THR A 64 6.39 -10.85 -7.97
C THR A 64 7.31 -10.16 -8.97
N ILE A 65 7.83 -10.92 -9.93
CA ILE A 65 8.52 -10.39 -11.10
C ILE A 65 7.47 -10.31 -12.21
N ASN A 66 7.16 -9.11 -12.68
CA ASN A 66 6.24 -8.94 -13.80
C ASN A 66 6.92 -8.09 -14.87
N GLU A 67 7.00 -8.58 -16.11
CA GLU A 67 7.55 -7.83 -17.26
C GLU A 67 8.94 -7.20 -17.01
N GLY A 68 9.83 -7.85 -16.24
CA GLY A 68 11.16 -7.31 -15.89
C GLY A 68 11.17 -6.27 -14.77
N ILE A 69 10.04 -6.02 -14.12
CA ILE A 69 9.89 -5.16 -12.94
C ILE A 69 9.85 -6.04 -11.69
N LYS A 70 10.75 -5.78 -10.73
CA LYS A 70 10.75 -6.44 -9.43
C LYS A 70 9.79 -5.72 -8.49
N VAL A 71 8.73 -6.39 -8.03
CA VAL A 71 7.79 -5.81 -7.05
C VAL A 71 8.02 -6.47 -5.69
N ILE A 72 8.36 -5.64 -4.70
CA ILE A 72 8.51 -6.00 -3.29
C ILE A 72 7.28 -5.48 -2.56
N ARG A 73 6.48 -6.41 -2.03
CA ARG A 73 5.32 -6.06 -1.20
C ARG A 73 5.69 -6.19 0.26
N VAL A 74 5.37 -5.16 1.04
CA VAL A 74 5.59 -5.15 2.49
C VAL A 74 4.26 -5.07 3.22
N ASP A 75 4.23 -5.62 4.43
CA ASP A 75 3.09 -5.44 5.32
C ASP A 75 2.86 -3.95 5.58
N GLU A 76 1.59 -3.59 5.66
CA GLU A 76 1.20 -2.24 5.97
C GLU A 76 1.61 -1.87 7.39
N TYR A 77 2.08 -0.63 7.57
CA TYR A 77 2.42 -0.10 8.87
C TYR A 77 1.21 -0.16 9.82
N ASN A 78 1.31 -0.99 10.85
CA ASN A 78 0.31 -1.08 11.90
C ASN A 78 0.49 0.09 12.87
N SER A 79 -0.15 1.23 12.57
CA SER A 79 -0.21 2.35 13.52
C SER A 79 -0.77 1.88 14.88
N ILE A 80 -0.08 2.24 15.96
CA ILE A 80 -0.47 1.93 17.34
C ILE A 80 -1.90 2.44 17.62
N PHE A 81 -2.24 3.61 17.07
CA PHE A 81 -3.54 4.24 17.21
C PHE A 81 -4.67 3.42 16.58
N LYS A 82 -4.40 2.66 15.52
CA LYS A 82 -5.36 1.75 14.91
C LYS A 82 -5.74 0.60 15.84
N LYS A 83 -4.77 0.03 16.57
CA LYS A 83 -5.05 -0.96 17.63
C LYS A 83 -5.92 -0.38 18.73
N ILE A 84 -5.62 0.85 19.16
CA ILE A 84 -6.40 1.56 20.20
C ILE A 84 -7.84 1.80 19.71
N LYS A 85 -8.02 2.19 18.45
CA LYS A 85 -9.34 2.48 17.86
C LYS A 85 -10.23 1.24 17.65
N GLN A 86 -9.63 0.05 17.51
CA GLN A 86 -10.38 -1.22 17.42
C GLN A 86 -10.85 -1.74 18.78
N ASN A 87 -10.37 -1.17 19.89
CA ASN A 87 -10.79 -1.58 21.23
C ASN A 87 -12.29 -1.28 21.44
N LYS A 88 -13.07 -2.31 21.84
CA LYS A 88 -14.52 -2.19 22.10
C LYS A 88 -14.85 -1.05 23.06
N PHE A 89 -13.99 -0.82 24.04
CA PHE A 89 -14.16 0.26 25.01
C PHE A 89 -14.07 1.64 24.35
N VAL A 90 -13.09 1.86 23.47
CA VAL A 90 -12.88 3.14 22.77
C VAL A 90 -14.00 3.41 21.75
N LYS A 91 -14.53 2.36 21.11
CA LYS A 91 -15.74 2.45 20.28
C LYS A 91 -16.98 2.82 21.11
N PHE A 92 -17.14 2.21 22.29
CA PHE A 92 -18.26 2.46 23.19
C PHE A 92 -18.28 3.90 23.72
N VAL A 93 -17.12 4.45 24.10
CA VAL A 93 -16.99 5.81 24.66
C VAL A 93 -17.04 6.90 23.57
N GLY A 94 -17.09 6.54 22.28
CA GLY A 94 -17.25 7.50 21.18
C GLY A 94 -16.01 8.36 20.84
N ILE A 95 -14.90 8.20 21.57
CA ILE A 95 -13.65 8.98 21.37
C ILE A 95 -12.91 8.58 20.08
N SER A 96 -13.34 7.50 19.41
CA SER A 96 -12.75 7.04 18.14
C SER A 96 -12.61 8.15 17.07
N LYS A 97 -13.51 9.14 17.05
CA LYS A 97 -13.44 10.28 16.12
C LYS A 97 -12.27 11.24 16.43
N VAL A 98 -11.99 11.48 17.71
CA VAL A 98 -10.89 12.36 18.15
C VAL A 98 -9.54 11.72 17.84
N ILE A 99 -9.41 10.41 18.06
CA ILE A 99 -8.18 9.68 17.73
C ILE A 99 -7.89 9.73 16.23
N SER A 100 -8.91 9.67 15.35
CA SER A 100 -8.70 9.88 13.89
C SER A 100 -8.13 11.24 13.56
N LEU A 101 -8.57 12.29 14.26
CA LEU A 101 -8.09 13.64 13.98
C LEU A 101 -6.60 13.73 14.32
N VAL A 102 -6.21 13.20 15.48
CA VAL A 102 -4.80 13.12 15.88
C VAL A 102 -3.99 12.31 14.87
N ASP A 103 -4.49 11.15 14.44
CA ASP A 103 -3.83 10.35 13.39
C ASP A 103 -3.61 11.12 12.09
N ILE A 104 -4.58 11.93 11.64
CA ILE A 104 -4.43 12.75 10.42
C ILE A 104 -3.35 13.83 10.60
N PHE A 105 -3.18 14.37 11.81
CA PHE A 105 -2.17 15.40 12.08
C PHE A 105 -0.75 14.86 12.28
N PHE A 106 -0.61 13.58 12.65
CA PHE A 106 0.69 12.94 12.92
C PHE A 106 1.09 11.86 11.91
N SER A 107 0.29 11.64 10.86
CA SER A 107 0.58 10.75 9.74
C SER A 107 1.02 11.51 8.50
#